data_AF-A0A1B6EBG6-F1
#
_entry.id   AF-A0A1B6EBG6-F1
#
_cell.length_a   1.000
_cell.length_b   1.000
_cell.length_c   1.000
_cell.angle_alpha   90.00
_cell.angle_beta   90.00
_cell.angle_gamma   90.00
#
_symmetry.space_group_name_H-M   'P 1'
#
loop_
_entity.id
_entity.type
_entity.pdbx_description
1 polymer ?
#
loop_
_entity_poly.entity_id
_entity_poly.type
_entity_poly.pdbx_seq_one_letter_code
_entity_poly.pdbx_strand_id
1 'polypeptide(L)'
;MEQCHKRNSSPIGSYFDLEAAEHKKRLLNIIEDSIKKSELLLCLPSIIDNKSILNEDQIEYIQEIIHLIDDEDKSYASLQETNLPPLNSTYVKKSITVDKMKMDDIFHIIKLIQSNTETKHLLSSDTLSEGAIDFINKLKQLYSCIAQRLLLSPCNEKVKKIELNQLYNKNERDKEEVIRLKEKLCKKLLEKEELIEQKKIEIKKEQEKIDKVQKQCIENILKKREDTAKQVNWDMKNSEFRLEELQNELKIAQHQRETQLKEYISSEKELRTKRFKMQSQLAAMLQKYDTDIGDRQAQSEEITAAFEEEKKQLTELQECFDLQEEKYELLMYEKEKYEQSVWEGKLYAIQCKIAARKIQRFFRSYLALSRAKGKKGKGKGKGKKKK
;
A
#
# COMPACT_ATOMS: atom_id res chain seq x y z
N MET A 1 -8.38 41.10 62.80
CA MET A 1 -8.86 42.08 63.81
C MET A 1 -8.60 41.51 65.18
N GLU A 2 -7.39 41.76 65.66
CA GLU A 2 -7.02 41.63 67.07
C GLU A 2 -7.83 42.66 67.86
N GLN A 3 -8.59 42.23 68.86
CA GLN A 3 -9.10 43.13 69.88
C GLN A 3 -8.77 42.58 71.26
N CYS A 4 -7.89 43.34 71.90
CA CYS A 4 -7.56 43.38 73.31
C CYS A 4 -8.75 43.07 74.23
N HIS A 5 -8.60 42.06 75.07
CA HIS A 5 -9.19 42.07 76.41
C HIS A 5 -8.11 41.76 77.45
N LYS A 6 -7.33 42.80 77.77
CA LYS A 6 -6.73 42.96 79.10
C LYS A 6 -7.87 43.23 80.07
N ARG A 7 -8.14 42.31 81.00
CA ARG A 7 -8.95 42.59 82.19
C ARG A 7 -8.19 42.17 83.43
N ASN A 8 -7.72 43.20 84.13
CA ASN A 8 -7.77 43.39 85.57
C ASN A 8 -7.37 42.20 86.45
N SER A 9 -6.07 42.09 86.69
CA SER A 9 -5.52 41.46 87.89
C SER A 9 -5.84 42.33 89.11
N SER A 10 -6.90 42.00 89.84
CA SER A 10 -7.13 42.54 91.18
C SER A 10 -6.01 42.06 92.13
N PRO A 11 -5.39 42.94 92.93
CA PRO A 11 -4.32 42.59 93.87
C PRO A 11 -4.89 42.00 95.18
N ILE A 12 -5.86 41.09 95.06
CA ILE A 12 -6.50 40.41 96.21
C ILE A 12 -5.88 39.01 96.40
N GLY A 13 -5.18 38.48 95.39
CA GLY A 13 -4.48 37.19 95.48
C GLY A 13 -3.24 37.22 96.39
N SER A 14 -2.57 38.36 96.53
CA SER A 14 -1.26 38.44 97.22
C SER A 14 -1.31 38.08 98.70
N TYR A 15 -2.40 38.39 99.42
CA TYR A 15 -2.49 38.12 100.85
C TYR A 15 -2.85 36.64 101.13
N PHE A 16 -3.80 36.10 100.37
CA PHE A 16 -4.16 34.68 100.42
C PHE A 16 -3.03 33.77 99.93
N ASP A 17 -2.22 34.21 98.96
CA ASP A 17 -1.09 33.44 98.44
C ASP A 17 0.10 33.40 99.42
N LEU A 18 0.29 34.44 100.25
CA LEU A 18 1.31 34.48 101.31
C LEU A 18 0.94 33.56 102.49
N GLU A 19 -0.31 33.64 102.97
CA GLU A 19 -0.82 32.80 104.06
C GLU A 19 -0.88 31.32 103.61
N ALA A 20 -1.32 31.06 102.38
CA ALA A 20 -1.29 29.71 101.80
C ALA A 20 0.14 29.19 101.60
N ALA A 21 1.12 30.03 101.25
CA ALA A 21 2.53 29.63 101.16
C ALA A 21 3.12 29.27 102.53
N GLU A 22 2.74 29.99 103.58
CA GLU A 22 3.17 29.70 104.94
C GLU A 22 2.55 28.40 105.48
N HIS A 23 1.25 28.17 105.21
CA HIS A 23 0.58 26.90 105.51
C HIS A 23 1.17 25.72 104.73
N LYS A 24 1.54 25.91 103.45
CA LYS A 24 2.24 24.90 102.63
C LYS A 24 3.57 24.50 103.26
N LYS A 25 4.38 25.49 103.66
CA LYS A 25 5.67 25.27 104.30
C LYS A 25 5.53 24.55 105.65
N ARG A 26 4.51 24.92 106.43
CA ARG A 26 4.21 24.29 107.73
C ARG A 26 3.77 22.84 107.58
N LEU A 27 2.90 22.54 106.61
CA LEU A 27 2.47 21.17 106.30
C LEU A 27 3.62 20.29 105.81
N LEU A 28 4.48 20.81 104.93
CA LEU A 28 5.66 20.07 104.44
C LEU A 28 6.65 19.79 105.57
N ASN A 29 6.90 20.77 106.45
CA ASN A 29 7.80 20.58 107.61
C ASN A 29 7.24 19.55 108.60
N ILE A 30 5.93 19.55 108.86
CA ILE A 30 5.30 18.56 109.76
C ILE A 30 5.50 17.14 109.21
N ILE A 31 5.29 16.93 107.91
CA ILE A 31 5.44 15.62 107.29
C ILE A 31 6.90 15.19 107.28
N GLU A 32 7.84 16.11 107.02
CA GLU A 32 9.27 15.84 107.06
C GLU A 32 9.76 15.47 108.46
N ASP A 33 9.28 16.17 109.50
CA ASP A 33 9.58 15.85 110.89
C ASP A 33 8.95 14.53 111.32
N SER A 34 7.76 14.19 110.82
CA SER A 34 7.14 12.88 111.03
C SER A 34 7.95 11.76 110.37
N ILE A 35 8.47 11.95 109.16
CA ILE A 35 9.34 10.97 108.49
C ILE A 35 10.60 10.73 109.33
N LYS A 36 11.27 11.79 109.80
CA LYS A 36 12.48 11.68 110.64
C LYS A 36 12.22 10.97 111.97
N LYS A 37 11.06 11.20 112.60
CA LYS A 37 10.68 10.52 113.85
C LYS A 37 10.32 9.05 113.62
N SER A 38 9.66 8.72 112.50
CA SER A 38 9.36 7.34 112.11
C SER A 38 10.63 6.57 111.75
N GLU A 39 11.60 7.19 111.07
CA GLU A 39 12.93 6.61 110.82
C GLU A 39 13.66 6.25 112.13
N LEU A 40 13.49 7.05 113.18
CA LEU A 40 14.14 6.83 114.49
C LEU A 40 13.45 5.75 115.33
N LEU A 41 12.11 5.67 115.28
CA LEU A 41 11.31 4.63 115.95
C LEU A 41 11.55 3.23 115.36
N LEU A 42 11.73 3.14 114.04
CA LEU A 42 11.94 1.86 113.36
C LEU A 42 13.34 1.27 113.57
N CYS A 43 14.29 2.05 114.10
CA CYS A 43 15.65 1.62 114.44
C CYS A 43 15.82 1.19 115.91
N LEU A 44 14.79 1.34 116.75
CA LEU A 44 14.86 1.02 118.18
C LEU A 44 15.24 -0.44 118.49
N PRO A 45 14.69 -1.47 117.80
CA PRO A 45 15.04 -2.86 118.07
C PRO A 45 16.53 -3.17 117.84
N SER A 46 17.13 -2.61 116.79
CA SER A 46 18.55 -2.81 116.45
C SER A 46 19.53 -2.08 117.37
N ILE A 47 19.06 -1.06 118.09
CA ILE A 47 19.84 -0.33 119.10
C ILE A 47 19.87 -1.10 120.43
N ILE A 48 18.82 -1.89 120.72
CA ILE A 48 18.70 -2.68 121.95
C ILE A 48 19.51 -3.98 121.87
N ASP A 49 19.69 -4.54 120.66
CA ASP A 49 20.52 -5.73 120.44
C ASP A 49 22.04 -5.46 120.54
N ASN A 50 22.48 -4.20 120.47
CA ASN A 50 23.88 -3.80 120.70
C ASN A 50 24.12 -3.42 122.17
N LYS A 51 24.50 -4.42 122.99
CA LYS A 51 24.73 -4.31 124.45
C LYS A 51 25.87 -3.38 124.92
N SER A 52 26.45 -2.55 124.05
CA SER A 52 27.64 -1.74 124.37
C SER A 52 27.38 -0.23 124.55
N ILE A 53 26.13 0.25 124.44
CA ILE A 53 25.84 1.70 124.41
C ILE A 53 24.82 2.15 125.48
N LEU A 54 24.08 1.24 126.12
CA LEU A 54 23.08 1.55 127.14
C LEU A 54 23.46 0.92 128.48
N ASN A 55 23.34 1.67 129.58
CA ASN A 55 23.55 1.13 130.93
C ASN A 55 22.53 0.02 131.21
N GLU A 56 22.92 -1.01 131.97
CA GLU A 56 22.12 -2.22 132.23
C GLU A 56 20.70 -1.88 132.74
N ASP A 57 20.58 -0.87 133.61
CA ASP A 57 19.31 -0.35 134.12
C ASP A 57 18.40 0.30 133.05
N GLN A 58 19.00 0.88 131.99
CA GLN A 58 18.26 1.50 130.88
C GLN A 58 17.80 0.46 129.85
N ILE A 59 18.58 -0.60 129.67
CA ILE A 59 18.19 -1.74 128.82
C ILE A 59 17.02 -2.48 129.48
N GLU A 60 17.06 -2.68 130.79
CA GLU A 60 15.98 -3.33 131.54
C GLU A 60 14.67 -2.52 131.47
N TYR A 61 14.74 -1.19 131.61
CA TYR A 61 13.57 -0.31 131.46
C TYR A 61 12.99 -0.30 130.04
N ILE A 62 13.84 -0.34 129.00
CA ILE A 62 13.39 -0.39 127.60
C ILE A 62 12.83 -1.77 127.25
N GLN A 63 13.42 -2.85 127.77
CA GLN A 63 12.92 -4.22 127.59
C GLN A 63 11.59 -4.44 128.31
N GLU A 64 11.39 -3.86 129.51
CA GLU A 64 10.12 -3.90 130.22
C GLU A 64 9.00 -3.20 129.42
N ILE A 65 9.32 -2.07 128.78
CA ILE A 65 8.37 -1.36 127.90
C ILE A 65 8.11 -2.13 126.60
N ILE A 66 9.11 -2.78 126.00
CA ILE A 66 8.90 -3.61 124.80
C ILE A 66 8.10 -4.87 125.12
N HIS A 67 8.31 -5.48 126.28
CA HIS A 67 7.53 -6.64 126.71
C HIS A 67 6.06 -6.27 126.95
N LEU A 68 5.79 -5.05 127.43
CA LEU A 68 4.44 -4.49 127.50
C LEU A 68 3.82 -4.24 126.12
N ILE A 69 4.63 -3.86 125.11
CA ILE A 69 4.18 -3.67 123.72
C ILE A 69 3.87 -5.03 123.06
N ASP A 70 4.71 -6.05 123.26
CA ASP A 70 4.49 -7.40 122.71
C ASP A 70 3.26 -8.11 123.31
N ASP A 71 2.95 -7.85 124.59
CA ASP A 71 1.73 -8.38 125.24
C ASP A 71 0.45 -7.68 124.75
N GLU A 72 0.52 -6.40 124.36
CA GLU A 72 -0.59 -5.73 123.67
C GLU A 72 -0.71 -6.18 122.20
N ASP A 73 0.40 -6.41 121.47
CA ASP A 73 0.37 -6.83 120.06
C ASP A 73 -0.19 -8.26 119.85
N LYS A 74 0.00 -9.17 120.82
CA LYS A 74 -0.70 -10.48 120.83
C LYS A 74 -2.22 -10.35 121.02
N SER A 75 -2.67 -9.27 121.70
CA SER A 75 -4.09 -8.94 121.85
C SER A 75 -4.70 -8.40 120.55
N TYR A 76 -3.89 -7.78 119.68
CA TYR A 76 -4.31 -7.32 118.35
C TYR A 76 -4.24 -8.38 117.25
N ALA A 77 -3.26 -9.29 117.30
CA ALA A 77 -3.11 -10.36 116.32
C ALA A 77 -4.31 -11.35 116.31
N SER A 78 -5.00 -11.50 117.43
CA SER A 78 -6.18 -12.38 117.57
C SER A 78 -7.47 -11.78 116.98
N LEU A 79 -7.48 -10.53 116.50
CA LEU A 79 -8.63 -9.88 115.86
C LEU A 79 -8.56 -9.86 114.32
N GLN A 80 -7.46 -10.30 113.69
CA GLN A 80 -7.29 -10.24 112.23
C GLN A 80 -7.69 -11.51 111.46
N GLU A 81 -8.11 -12.58 112.12
CA GLU A 81 -8.45 -13.85 111.46
C GLU A 81 -9.89 -13.98 110.92
N THR A 82 -10.67 -12.90 110.84
CA THR A 82 -12.00 -12.97 110.21
C THR A 82 -12.04 -12.26 108.85
N ASN A 83 -12.14 -13.08 107.81
CA ASN A 83 -12.33 -12.76 106.39
C ASN A 83 -13.27 -11.56 106.15
N LEU A 84 -12.90 -10.60 105.28
CA LEU A 84 -13.88 -9.88 104.47
C LEU A 84 -13.37 -9.32 103.12
N PRO A 85 -14.20 -9.35 102.05
CA PRO A 85 -13.88 -8.96 100.65
C PRO A 85 -14.13 -7.46 100.37
N PRO A 86 -13.95 -6.96 99.12
CA PRO A 86 -13.54 -5.58 98.85
C PRO A 86 -14.68 -4.58 98.58
N LEU A 87 -14.26 -3.30 98.56
CA LEU A 87 -14.93 -2.05 98.19
C LEU A 87 -15.78 -1.31 99.25
N ASN A 88 -15.53 0.01 99.30
CA ASN A 88 -16.21 1.09 100.02
C ASN A 88 -15.77 1.35 101.48
N SER A 89 -14.68 2.13 101.60
CA SER A 89 -14.26 2.80 102.83
C SER A 89 -15.23 3.93 103.19
N THR A 90 -16.19 3.62 104.06
CA THR A 90 -16.81 4.60 104.95
C THR A 90 -16.24 4.37 106.35
N TYR A 91 -15.40 5.32 106.76
CA TYR A 91 -14.86 5.48 108.10
C TYR A 91 -15.94 5.41 109.17
N VAL A 92 -15.79 4.50 110.14
CA VAL A 92 -16.28 4.72 111.51
C VAL A 92 -15.19 4.35 112.50
N LYS A 93 -14.76 5.40 113.21
CA LYS A 93 -13.91 5.43 114.40
C LYS A 93 -14.27 4.32 115.39
N LYS A 94 -13.29 3.51 115.75
CA LYS A 94 -13.09 3.09 117.15
C LYS A 94 -11.71 3.57 117.57
N SER A 95 -11.71 4.73 118.21
CA SER A 95 -10.60 5.21 119.01
C SER A 95 -10.35 4.18 120.11
N ILE A 96 -9.23 3.48 120.02
CA ILE A 96 -8.72 2.72 121.14
C ILE A 96 -8.08 3.76 122.05
N THR A 97 -8.72 3.90 123.20
CA THR A 97 -8.21 4.54 124.41
C THR A 97 -6.87 3.91 124.77
N VAL A 98 -5.78 4.54 124.31
CA VAL A 98 -4.43 4.34 124.83
C VAL A 98 -4.39 5.03 126.20
N ASP A 99 -4.96 4.38 127.21
CA ASP A 99 -5.08 4.95 128.57
C ASP A 99 -4.13 4.30 129.59
N LYS A 100 -3.11 3.56 129.13
CA LYS A 100 -1.99 3.12 129.99
C LYS A 100 -0.61 3.14 129.32
N MET A 101 -0.44 3.98 128.31
CA MET A 101 0.88 4.26 127.72
C MET A 101 1.03 5.78 127.70
N LYS A 102 1.80 6.38 128.62
CA LYS A 102 2.02 7.82 128.52
C LYS A 102 2.86 8.03 127.26
N MET A 103 2.32 8.77 126.28
CA MET A 103 3.09 9.29 125.15
C MET A 103 4.38 9.99 125.61
N ASP A 104 4.40 10.50 126.85
CA ASP A 104 5.57 11.04 127.51
C ASP A 104 6.69 10.01 127.71
N ASP A 105 6.40 8.73 127.91
CA ASP A 105 7.39 7.66 128.11
C ASP A 105 8.08 7.29 126.78
N ILE A 106 7.31 7.18 125.69
CA ILE A 106 7.85 7.01 124.31
C ILE A 106 8.65 8.25 123.90
N PHE A 107 8.15 9.45 124.20
CA PHE A 107 8.89 10.69 123.97
C PHE A 107 10.15 10.77 124.85
N HIS A 108 10.13 10.25 126.08
CA HIS A 108 11.31 10.19 126.95
C HIS A 108 12.38 9.26 126.37
N ILE A 109 11.98 8.09 125.86
CA ILE A 109 12.86 7.15 125.16
C ILE A 109 13.47 7.81 123.91
N ILE A 110 12.64 8.47 123.08
CA ILE A 110 13.12 9.19 121.90
C ILE A 110 14.06 10.34 122.27
N LYS A 111 13.80 11.06 123.37
CA LYS A 111 14.64 12.17 123.84
C LYS A 111 15.96 11.68 124.46
N LEU A 112 15.94 10.54 125.17
CA LEU A 112 17.12 9.86 125.71
C LEU A 112 18.02 9.34 124.58
N ILE A 113 17.44 8.71 123.55
CA ILE A 113 18.17 8.22 122.37
C ILE A 113 18.73 9.39 121.52
N GLN A 114 18.03 10.52 121.43
CA GLN A 114 18.50 11.73 120.75
C GLN A 114 19.59 12.50 121.52
N SER A 115 19.76 12.24 122.81
CA SER A 115 20.74 12.91 123.67
C SER A 115 22.13 12.25 123.64
N ASN A 116 22.24 11.01 123.17
CA ASN A 116 23.52 10.34 122.93
C ASN A 116 24.03 10.66 121.51
N THR A 117 25.27 11.15 121.38
CA THR A 117 25.86 11.53 120.09
C THR A 117 26.29 10.36 119.22
N GLU A 118 26.46 9.16 119.79
CA GLU A 118 26.93 7.97 119.08
C GLU A 118 25.80 7.12 118.46
N THR A 119 24.56 7.26 118.92
CA THR A 119 23.37 6.62 118.32
C THR A 119 23.00 7.23 116.95
N LYS A 120 23.47 8.45 116.66
CA LYS A 120 23.30 9.09 115.34
C LYS A 120 24.10 8.43 114.22
N HIS A 121 25.21 7.75 114.55
CA HIS A 121 26.07 7.11 113.54
C HIS A 121 25.59 5.69 113.15
N LEU A 122 24.72 5.06 113.95
CA LEU A 122 24.07 3.79 113.61
C LEU A 122 22.84 3.94 112.68
N LEU A 123 22.44 5.16 112.32
CA LEU A 123 21.30 5.47 111.43
C LEU A 123 21.60 5.27 109.93
N SER A 124 22.62 4.48 109.59
CA SER A 124 22.92 4.14 108.20
C SER A 124 22.19 2.85 107.83
N SER A 125 21.15 2.97 107.01
CA SER A 125 20.34 2.04 106.17
C SER A 125 20.42 0.50 106.27
N ASP A 126 21.36 -0.10 106.99
CA ASP A 126 21.74 -1.51 106.83
C ASP A 126 21.22 -2.40 107.98
N THR A 127 20.49 -1.83 108.94
CA THR A 127 19.87 -2.56 110.08
C THR A 127 18.34 -2.58 110.06
N LEU A 128 17.69 -2.00 109.05
CA LEU A 128 16.22 -1.93 108.96
C LEU A 128 15.61 -3.12 108.20
N SER A 129 14.47 -3.61 108.71
CA SER A 129 13.62 -4.59 108.01
C SER A 129 13.09 -4.04 106.68
N GLU A 130 12.97 -4.90 105.66
CA GLU A 130 12.49 -4.55 104.30
C GLU A 130 11.14 -3.80 104.32
N GLY A 131 10.24 -4.17 105.24
CA GLY A 131 8.96 -3.47 105.42
C GLY A 131 9.06 -2.05 105.97
N ALA A 132 10.10 -1.75 106.75
CA ALA A 132 10.36 -0.41 107.30
C ALA A 132 10.88 0.53 106.21
N ILE A 133 11.77 0.03 105.33
CA ILE A 133 12.29 0.76 104.17
C ILE A 133 11.16 1.10 103.19
N ASP A 134 10.26 0.14 102.95
CA ASP A 134 9.14 0.32 102.02
C ASP A 134 8.10 1.34 102.54
N PHE A 135 7.86 1.36 103.86
CA PHE A 135 7.03 2.37 104.52
C PHE A 135 7.64 3.78 104.42
N ILE A 136 8.95 3.92 104.69
CA ILE A 136 9.68 5.19 104.56
C ILE A 136 9.65 5.68 103.11
N ASN A 137 9.82 4.79 102.13
CA ASN A 137 9.76 5.13 100.71
C ASN A 137 8.36 5.61 100.29
N LYS A 138 7.29 4.96 100.76
CA LYS A 138 5.91 5.42 100.51
C LYS A 138 5.63 6.78 101.15
N LEU A 139 6.15 7.05 102.36
CA LEU A 139 6.05 8.37 102.97
C LEU A 139 6.83 9.44 102.20
N LYS A 140 8.01 9.11 101.66
CA LYS A 140 8.78 10.01 100.77
C LYS A 140 8.07 10.27 99.44
N GLN A 141 7.40 9.28 98.86
CA GLN A 141 6.54 9.46 97.68
C GLN A 141 5.28 10.29 98.00
N LEU A 142 4.70 10.12 99.18
CA LEU A 142 3.59 10.95 99.64
C LEU A 142 4.03 12.41 99.78
N TYR A 143 5.22 12.65 100.35
CA TYR A 143 5.82 13.99 100.42
C TYR A 143 6.00 14.60 99.02
N SER A 144 6.55 13.87 98.05
CA SER A 144 6.75 14.39 96.69
C SER A 144 5.42 14.68 95.96
N CYS A 145 4.41 13.83 96.15
CA CYS A 145 3.08 14.00 95.56
C CYS A 145 2.32 15.19 96.18
N ILE A 146 2.42 15.37 97.49
CA ILE A 146 1.85 16.52 98.21
C ILE A 146 2.58 17.80 97.82
N ALA A 147 3.91 17.79 97.71
CA ALA A 147 4.70 18.94 97.25
C ALA A 147 4.31 19.38 95.83
N GLN A 148 4.15 18.43 94.90
CA GLN A 148 3.71 18.72 93.53
C GLN A 148 2.28 19.29 93.47
N ARG A 149 1.36 18.78 94.30
CA ARG A 149 -0.02 19.29 94.38
C ARG A 149 -0.11 20.67 95.04
N LEU A 150 0.73 20.94 96.04
CA LEU A 150 0.79 22.24 96.72
C LEU A 150 1.42 23.35 95.84
N LEU A 151 2.18 22.99 94.80
CA LEU A 151 2.69 23.94 93.80
C LEU A 151 1.62 24.42 92.80
N LEU A 152 0.47 23.74 92.73
CA LEU A 152 -0.64 24.14 91.86
C LEU A 152 -1.55 25.13 92.61
N SER A 153 -1.65 26.36 92.11
CA SER A 153 -2.63 27.33 92.58
C SER A 153 -4.02 27.00 91.99
N PRO A 154 -5.12 27.15 92.75
CA PRO A 154 -6.48 26.93 92.26
C PRO A 154 -6.85 27.70 90.97
N CYS A 155 -6.15 28.80 90.69
CA CYS A 155 -6.31 29.56 89.45
C CYS A 155 -5.74 28.83 88.22
N ASN A 156 -4.60 28.16 88.35
CA ASN A 156 -3.95 27.43 87.26
C ASN A 156 -4.78 26.19 86.83
N GLU A 157 -5.44 25.54 87.77
CA GLU A 157 -6.37 24.43 87.47
C GLU A 157 -7.59 24.90 86.67
N LYS A 158 -8.13 26.08 86.99
CA LYS A 158 -9.24 26.68 86.22
C LYS A 158 -8.83 27.04 84.79
N VAL A 159 -7.65 27.64 84.61
CA VAL A 159 -7.11 27.97 83.27
C VAL A 159 -6.90 26.71 82.45
N LYS A 160 -6.24 25.69 83.00
CA LYS A 160 -6.01 24.40 82.34
C LYS A 160 -7.33 23.73 81.93
N LYS A 161 -8.37 23.82 82.76
CA LYS A 161 -9.70 23.29 82.45
C LYS A 161 -10.38 24.04 81.30
N ILE A 162 -10.25 25.36 81.24
CA ILE A 162 -10.79 26.18 80.14
C ILE A 162 -10.07 25.86 78.82
N GLU A 163 -8.74 25.78 78.85
CA GLU A 163 -7.93 25.38 77.68
C GLU A 163 -8.30 23.98 77.19
N LEU A 164 -8.47 23.02 78.12
CA LEU A 164 -8.89 21.66 77.79
C LEU A 164 -10.26 21.63 77.12
N ASN A 165 -11.22 22.42 77.62
CA ASN A 165 -12.56 22.54 77.02
C ASN A 165 -12.51 23.22 75.65
N GLN A 166 -11.66 24.23 75.45
CA GLN A 166 -11.47 24.87 74.15
C GLN A 166 -10.87 23.91 73.13
N LEU A 167 -9.85 23.13 73.53
CA LEU A 167 -9.27 22.07 72.70
C LEU A 167 -10.29 20.97 72.40
N TYR A 168 -11.12 20.58 73.36
CA TYR A 168 -12.19 19.63 73.16
C TYR A 168 -13.22 20.13 72.13
N ASN A 169 -13.72 21.36 72.29
CA ASN A 169 -14.66 21.97 71.34
C ASN A 169 -14.05 22.20 69.95
N LYS A 170 -12.73 22.43 69.87
CA LYS A 170 -12.03 22.48 68.58
C LYS A 170 -11.94 21.09 67.96
N ASN A 171 -11.57 20.07 68.75
CA ASN A 171 -11.50 18.70 68.28
C ASN A 171 -12.87 18.17 67.81
N GLU A 172 -13.96 18.49 68.51
CA GLU A 172 -15.31 18.15 68.05
C GLU A 172 -15.66 18.83 66.71
N ARG A 173 -15.34 20.12 66.54
CA ARG A 173 -15.52 20.82 65.24
C ARG A 173 -14.66 20.21 64.14
N ASP A 174 -13.40 19.91 64.42
CA ASP A 174 -12.48 19.29 63.47
C ASP A 174 -12.99 17.88 63.08
N LYS A 175 -13.56 17.12 64.01
CA LYS A 175 -14.21 15.83 63.72
C LYS A 175 -15.42 16.00 62.79
N GLU A 176 -16.29 16.95 63.06
CA GLU A 176 -17.45 17.25 62.19
C GLU A 176 -16.99 17.68 60.78
N GLU A 177 -15.94 18.49 60.69
CA GLU A 177 -15.36 18.91 59.41
C GLU A 177 -14.75 17.72 58.65
N VAL A 178 -14.03 16.84 59.34
CA VAL A 178 -13.51 15.59 58.77
C VAL A 178 -14.65 14.71 58.24
N ILE A 179 -15.76 14.59 58.97
CA ILE A 179 -16.94 13.84 58.51
C ILE A 179 -17.50 14.48 57.23
N ARG A 180 -17.73 15.80 57.22
CA ARG A 180 -18.23 16.51 56.02
C ARG A 180 -17.31 16.36 54.81
N LEU A 181 -15.99 16.45 55.02
CA LEU A 181 -15.01 16.27 53.94
C LEU A 181 -15.00 14.83 53.42
N LYS A 182 -15.10 13.84 54.32
CA LYS A 182 -15.25 12.43 53.94
C LYS A 182 -16.52 12.20 53.13
N GLU A 183 -17.65 12.77 53.53
CA GLU A 183 -18.90 12.67 52.77
C GLU A 183 -18.79 13.32 51.38
N LYS A 184 -18.21 14.52 51.29
CA LYS A 184 -17.96 15.18 50.00
C LYS A 184 -17.04 14.35 49.11
N LEU A 185 -16.00 13.75 49.68
CA LEU A 185 -15.07 12.88 48.96
C LEU A 185 -15.79 11.62 48.46
N CYS A 186 -16.58 10.94 49.31
CA CYS A 186 -17.37 9.78 48.90
C CYS A 186 -18.34 10.12 47.77
N LYS A 187 -19.05 11.26 47.84
CA LYS A 187 -19.93 11.72 46.74
C LYS A 187 -19.15 11.93 45.44
N LYS A 188 -17.98 12.58 45.51
CA LYS A 188 -17.13 12.82 44.33
C LYS A 188 -16.52 11.54 43.75
N LEU A 189 -16.22 10.55 44.59
CA LEU A 189 -15.78 9.24 44.14
C LEU A 189 -16.90 8.50 43.42
N LEU A 190 -18.11 8.46 44.00
CA LEU A 190 -19.28 7.86 43.37
C LEU A 190 -19.62 8.50 42.01
N GLU A 191 -19.67 9.84 41.94
CA GLU A 191 -19.89 10.56 40.67
C GLU A 191 -18.84 10.19 39.60
N LYS A 192 -17.56 10.06 40.00
CA LYS A 192 -16.51 9.62 39.09
C LYS A 192 -16.68 8.16 38.67
N GLU A 193 -17.03 7.28 39.60
CA GLU A 193 -17.25 5.86 39.34
C GLU A 193 -18.38 5.66 38.32
N GLU A 194 -19.49 6.39 38.48
CA GLU A 194 -20.62 6.39 37.54
C GLU A 194 -20.21 6.89 36.15
N LEU A 195 -19.44 7.98 36.07
CA LEU A 195 -18.95 8.51 34.80
C LEU A 195 -17.97 7.56 34.10
N ILE A 196 -17.11 6.90 34.87
CA ILE A 196 -16.22 5.85 34.35
C ILE A 196 -17.04 4.69 33.78
N GLU A 197 -18.10 4.26 34.46
CA GLU A 197 -18.93 3.15 33.98
C GLU A 197 -19.72 3.53 32.72
N GLN A 198 -20.26 4.75 32.66
CA GLN A 198 -20.88 5.27 31.43
C GLN A 198 -19.89 5.29 30.26
N LYS A 199 -18.67 5.77 30.50
CA LYS A 199 -17.61 5.80 29.46
C LYS A 199 -17.19 4.40 29.03
N LYS A 200 -17.10 3.43 29.95
CA LYS A 200 -16.84 2.03 29.60
C LYS A 200 -17.93 1.45 28.70
N ILE A 201 -19.20 1.77 28.96
CA ILE A 201 -20.33 1.33 28.12
C ILE A 201 -20.23 1.98 26.73
N GLU A 202 -19.91 3.26 26.64
CA GLU A 202 -19.70 3.96 25.36
C GLU A 202 -18.56 3.32 24.55
N ILE A 203 -17.41 3.06 25.19
CA ILE A 203 -16.26 2.40 24.56
C ILE A 203 -16.65 1.02 24.01
N LYS A 204 -17.40 0.21 24.78
CA LYS A 204 -17.88 -1.10 24.30
C LYS A 204 -18.78 -0.97 23.07
N LYS A 205 -19.72 -0.02 23.07
CA LYS A 205 -20.61 0.23 21.92
C LYS A 205 -19.83 0.70 20.69
N GLU A 206 -18.82 1.53 20.86
CA GLU A 206 -17.96 1.96 19.77
C GLU A 206 -17.11 0.81 19.22
N GLN A 207 -16.57 -0.03 20.10
CA GLN A 207 -15.83 -1.24 19.70
C GLN A 207 -16.70 -2.19 18.86
N GLU A 208 -17.94 -2.43 19.29
CA GLU A 208 -18.89 -3.25 18.52
C GLU A 208 -19.20 -2.67 17.13
N LYS A 209 -19.32 -1.33 17.02
CA LYS A 209 -19.51 -0.65 15.73
C LYS A 209 -18.28 -0.81 14.83
N ILE A 210 -17.08 -0.65 15.39
CA ILE A 210 -15.82 -0.85 14.66
C ILE A 210 -15.74 -2.29 14.13
N ASP A 211 -15.99 -3.28 14.98
CA ASP A 211 -15.95 -4.69 14.59
C ASP A 211 -16.98 -5.01 13.51
N LYS A 212 -18.18 -4.42 13.58
CA LYS A 212 -19.23 -4.56 12.56
C LYS A 212 -18.79 -3.97 11.22
N VAL A 213 -18.23 -2.76 11.22
CA VAL A 213 -17.72 -2.12 10.00
C VAL A 213 -16.56 -2.91 9.41
N GLN A 214 -15.63 -3.39 10.24
CA GLN A 214 -14.52 -4.22 9.78
C GLN A 214 -15.01 -5.50 9.10
N LYS A 215 -15.98 -6.22 9.71
CA LYS A 215 -16.58 -7.41 9.10
C LYS A 215 -17.22 -7.10 7.75
N GLN A 216 -18.01 -6.03 7.68
CA GLN A 216 -18.64 -5.60 6.42
C GLN A 216 -17.61 -5.21 5.35
N CYS A 217 -16.53 -4.51 5.73
CA CYS A 217 -15.44 -4.18 4.81
C CYS A 217 -14.77 -5.44 4.26
N ILE A 218 -14.45 -6.41 5.12
CA ILE A 218 -13.83 -7.69 4.70
C ILE A 218 -14.76 -8.44 3.74
N GLU A 219 -16.04 -8.56 4.08
CA GLU A 219 -17.03 -9.24 3.23
C GLU A 219 -17.19 -8.54 1.87
N ASN A 220 -17.27 -7.21 1.85
CA ASN A 220 -17.34 -6.43 0.62
C ASN A 220 -16.09 -6.58 -0.25
N ILE A 221 -14.90 -6.62 0.36
CA ILE A 221 -13.63 -6.83 -0.36
C ILE A 221 -13.61 -8.24 -0.96
N LEU A 222 -14.00 -9.26 -0.19
CA LEU A 222 -14.05 -10.64 -0.67
C LEU A 222 -15.03 -10.80 -1.82
N LYS A 223 -16.25 -10.27 -1.68
CA LYS A 223 -17.27 -10.30 -2.74
C LYS A 223 -16.79 -9.59 -4.00
N LYS A 224 -16.24 -8.38 -3.87
CA LYS A 224 -15.71 -7.63 -5.02
C LYS A 224 -14.57 -8.38 -5.71
N ARG A 225 -13.69 -9.01 -4.94
CA ARG A 225 -12.62 -9.85 -5.49
C ARG A 225 -13.20 -11.02 -6.30
N GLU A 226 -14.19 -11.72 -5.76
CA GLU A 226 -14.82 -12.85 -6.45
C GLU A 226 -15.55 -12.40 -7.73
N ASP A 227 -16.30 -11.30 -7.66
CA ASP A 227 -17.00 -10.73 -8.82
C ASP A 227 -16.01 -10.28 -9.91
N THR A 228 -14.90 -9.62 -9.53
CA THR A 228 -13.84 -9.26 -10.50
C THR A 228 -13.16 -10.49 -11.09
N ALA A 229 -12.93 -11.56 -10.31
CA ALA A 229 -12.35 -12.79 -10.82
C ALA A 229 -13.29 -13.50 -11.81
N LYS A 230 -14.60 -13.52 -11.53
CA LYS A 230 -15.63 -14.03 -12.46
C LYS A 230 -15.66 -13.22 -13.75
N GLN A 231 -15.63 -11.89 -13.65
CA GLN A 231 -15.62 -11.01 -14.79
C GLN A 231 -14.37 -11.24 -15.66
N VAL A 232 -13.18 -11.24 -15.06
CA VAL A 232 -11.91 -11.49 -15.78
C VAL A 232 -11.90 -12.85 -16.46
N ASN A 233 -12.40 -13.90 -15.78
CA ASN A 233 -12.48 -15.24 -16.38
C ASN A 233 -13.47 -15.29 -17.56
N TRP A 234 -14.60 -14.57 -17.46
CA TRP A 234 -15.54 -14.45 -18.56
C TRP A 234 -14.94 -13.68 -19.74
N ASP A 235 -14.30 -12.54 -19.49
CA ASP A 235 -13.62 -11.73 -20.51
C ASP A 235 -12.50 -12.53 -21.20
N MET A 236 -11.73 -13.31 -20.43
CA MET A 236 -10.68 -14.18 -20.95
C MET A 236 -11.25 -15.24 -21.90
N LYS A 237 -12.28 -15.97 -21.48
CA LYS A 237 -12.94 -16.98 -22.34
C LYS A 237 -13.54 -16.37 -23.60
N ASN A 238 -14.17 -15.20 -23.48
CA ASN A 238 -14.72 -14.50 -24.63
C ASN A 238 -13.62 -14.06 -25.61
N SER A 239 -12.48 -13.60 -25.09
CA SER A 239 -11.31 -13.26 -25.90
C SER A 239 -10.68 -14.49 -26.56
N GLU A 240 -10.59 -15.62 -25.86
CA GLU A 240 -10.11 -16.89 -26.41
C GLU A 240 -10.99 -17.37 -27.56
N PHE A 241 -12.32 -17.36 -27.36
CA PHE A 241 -13.28 -17.71 -28.39
C PHE A 241 -13.14 -16.80 -29.63
N ARG A 242 -13.03 -15.48 -29.42
CA ARG A 242 -12.86 -14.53 -30.52
C ARG A 242 -11.54 -14.74 -31.27
N LEU A 243 -10.48 -15.11 -30.56
CA LEU A 243 -9.18 -15.41 -31.15
C LEU A 243 -9.25 -16.69 -31.99
N GLU A 244 -9.96 -17.72 -31.52
CA GLU A 244 -10.18 -18.95 -32.28
C GLU A 244 -11.00 -18.68 -33.56
N GLU A 245 -12.07 -17.87 -33.49
CA GLU A 245 -12.83 -17.43 -34.66
C GLU A 245 -11.94 -16.72 -35.68
N LEU A 246 -11.15 -15.73 -35.24
CA LEU A 246 -10.25 -14.99 -36.13
C LEU A 246 -9.17 -15.87 -36.74
N GLN A 247 -8.65 -16.85 -35.99
CA GLN A 247 -7.70 -17.82 -36.52
C GLN A 247 -8.33 -18.71 -37.60
N ASN A 248 -9.59 -19.11 -37.42
CA ASN A 248 -10.32 -19.89 -38.41
C ASN A 248 -10.63 -19.07 -39.66
N GLU A 249 -11.08 -17.81 -39.51
CA GLU A 249 -11.26 -16.87 -40.63
C GLU A 249 -9.95 -16.67 -41.41
N LEU A 250 -8.83 -16.51 -40.72
CA LEU A 250 -7.52 -16.37 -41.34
C LEU A 250 -7.11 -17.61 -42.13
N LYS A 251 -7.33 -18.82 -41.59
CA LYS A 251 -7.08 -20.07 -42.31
C LYS A 251 -7.95 -20.20 -43.56
N ILE A 252 -9.23 -19.83 -43.47
CA ILE A 252 -10.16 -19.85 -44.61
C ILE A 252 -9.69 -18.86 -45.69
N ALA A 253 -9.35 -17.62 -45.30
CA ALA A 253 -8.87 -16.60 -46.23
C ALA A 253 -7.54 -17.01 -46.91
N GLN A 254 -6.61 -17.63 -46.16
CA GLN A 254 -5.37 -18.18 -46.72
C GLN A 254 -5.66 -19.27 -47.76
N HIS A 255 -6.54 -20.21 -47.43
CA HIS A 255 -6.92 -21.28 -48.35
C HIS A 255 -7.58 -20.74 -49.61
N GLN A 256 -8.52 -19.79 -49.47
CA GLN A 256 -9.17 -19.13 -50.62
C GLN A 256 -8.15 -18.43 -51.52
N ARG A 257 -7.21 -17.68 -50.94
CA ARG A 257 -6.14 -17.02 -51.69
C ARG A 257 -5.27 -18.01 -52.46
N GLU A 258 -4.90 -19.13 -51.85
CA GLU A 258 -4.10 -20.16 -52.50
C GLU A 258 -4.85 -20.85 -53.65
N THR A 259 -6.14 -21.14 -53.47
CA THR A 259 -6.99 -21.71 -54.51
C THR A 259 -7.13 -20.76 -55.69
N GLN A 260 -7.46 -19.48 -55.44
CA GLN A 260 -7.54 -18.45 -56.48
C GLN A 260 -6.20 -18.27 -57.21
N LEU A 261 -5.09 -18.27 -56.48
CA LEU A 261 -3.76 -18.15 -57.09
C LEU A 261 -3.48 -19.32 -58.05
N LYS A 262 -3.83 -20.55 -57.66
CA LYS A 262 -3.69 -21.73 -58.53
C LYS A 262 -4.56 -21.62 -59.77
N GLU A 263 -5.81 -21.17 -59.63
CA GLU A 263 -6.72 -20.94 -60.76
C GLU A 263 -6.20 -19.87 -61.72
N TYR A 264 -5.70 -18.75 -61.20
CA TYR A 264 -5.10 -17.69 -62.01
C TYR A 264 -3.84 -18.17 -62.73
N ILE A 265 -2.96 -18.92 -62.06
CA ILE A 265 -1.77 -19.49 -62.70
C ILE A 265 -2.16 -20.49 -63.80
N SER A 266 -3.18 -21.32 -63.57
CA SER A 266 -3.65 -22.28 -64.58
C SER A 266 -4.24 -21.57 -65.79
N SER A 267 -5.15 -20.62 -65.57
CA SER A 267 -5.77 -19.84 -66.65
C SER A 267 -4.75 -19.01 -67.43
N GLU A 268 -3.76 -18.42 -66.74
CA GLU A 268 -2.68 -17.69 -67.38
C GLU A 268 -1.82 -18.60 -68.28
N LYS A 269 -1.47 -19.81 -67.80
CA LYS A 269 -0.76 -20.81 -68.61
C LYS A 269 -1.57 -21.20 -69.84
N GLU A 270 -2.87 -21.46 -69.69
CA GLU A 270 -3.75 -21.78 -70.82
C GLU A 270 -3.77 -20.64 -71.84
N LEU A 271 -3.91 -19.40 -71.41
CA LEU A 271 -3.88 -18.23 -72.29
C LEU A 271 -2.53 -18.08 -73.00
N ARG A 272 -1.41 -18.29 -72.30
CA ARG A 272 -0.07 -18.31 -72.93
C ARG A 272 0.04 -19.38 -74.00
N THR A 273 -0.49 -20.59 -73.76
CA THR A 273 -0.46 -21.67 -74.77
C THR A 273 -1.36 -21.35 -75.97
N LYS A 274 -2.54 -20.77 -75.76
CA LYS A 274 -3.43 -20.31 -76.85
C LYS A 274 -2.75 -19.23 -77.68
N ARG A 275 -2.16 -18.22 -77.03
CA ARG A 275 -1.39 -17.16 -77.69
C ARG A 275 -0.25 -17.74 -78.53
N PHE A 276 0.54 -18.66 -77.96
CA PHE A 276 1.63 -19.32 -78.67
C PHE A 276 1.13 -20.08 -79.91
N LYS A 277 0.07 -20.88 -79.78
CA LYS A 277 -0.53 -21.61 -80.92
C LYS A 277 -0.97 -20.67 -82.04
N MET A 278 -1.67 -19.58 -81.69
CA MET A 278 -2.10 -18.58 -82.68
C MET A 278 -0.92 -17.87 -83.34
N GLN A 279 0.11 -17.50 -82.57
CA GLN A 279 1.34 -16.90 -83.11
C GLN A 279 2.07 -17.86 -84.06
N SER A 280 2.18 -19.15 -83.70
CA SER A 280 2.76 -20.17 -84.58
C SER A 280 1.95 -20.38 -85.86
N GLN A 281 0.61 -20.37 -85.77
CA GLN A 281 -0.26 -20.45 -86.96
C GLN A 281 -0.10 -19.24 -87.87
N LEU A 282 -0.05 -18.03 -87.31
CA LEU A 282 0.18 -16.80 -88.07
C LEU A 282 1.55 -16.82 -88.76
N ALA A 283 2.61 -17.21 -88.04
CA ALA A 283 3.94 -17.34 -88.62
C ALA A 283 3.98 -18.36 -89.76
N ALA A 284 3.30 -19.51 -89.61
CA ALA A 284 3.18 -20.50 -90.68
C ALA A 284 2.39 -19.98 -91.89
N MET A 285 1.34 -19.19 -91.67
CA MET A 285 0.57 -18.54 -92.76
C MET A 285 1.40 -17.50 -93.50
N LEU A 286 2.14 -16.66 -92.77
CA LEU A 286 3.06 -15.68 -93.36
C LEU A 286 4.16 -16.37 -94.17
N GLN A 287 4.79 -17.40 -93.61
CA GLN A 287 5.81 -18.17 -94.34
C GLN A 287 5.25 -18.78 -95.64
N LYS A 288 4.04 -19.37 -95.60
CA LYS A 288 3.40 -19.89 -96.81
C LYS A 288 3.09 -18.80 -97.84
N TYR A 289 2.63 -17.64 -97.38
CA TYR A 289 2.36 -16.51 -98.25
C TYR A 289 3.65 -15.99 -98.90
N ASP A 290 4.72 -15.80 -98.11
CA ASP A 290 6.01 -15.35 -98.61
C ASP A 290 6.60 -16.33 -99.63
N THR A 291 6.45 -17.66 -99.40
CA THR A 291 6.84 -18.69 -100.37
C THR A 291 6.00 -18.64 -101.64
N ASP A 292 4.65 -18.62 -101.56
CA ASP A 292 3.78 -18.58 -102.74
C ASP A 292 4.00 -17.31 -103.58
N ILE A 293 4.19 -16.16 -102.93
CA ILE A 293 4.53 -14.90 -103.61
C ILE A 293 5.91 -14.99 -104.28
N GLY A 294 6.91 -15.55 -103.58
CA GLY A 294 8.23 -15.78 -104.16
C GLY A 294 8.19 -16.69 -105.40
N ASP A 295 7.45 -17.80 -105.33
CA ASP A 295 7.28 -18.74 -106.43
C ASP A 295 6.53 -18.11 -107.62
N ARG A 296 5.46 -17.35 -107.35
CA ARG A 296 4.72 -16.61 -108.39
C ARG A 296 5.56 -15.52 -109.04
N GLN A 297 6.37 -14.81 -108.26
CA GLN A 297 7.27 -13.79 -108.77
C GLN A 297 8.31 -14.43 -109.71
N ALA A 298 8.93 -15.53 -109.29
CA ALA A 298 9.88 -16.27 -110.12
C ALA A 298 9.26 -16.76 -111.43
N GLN A 299 8.03 -17.32 -111.38
CA GLN A 299 7.29 -17.73 -112.58
C GLN A 299 6.97 -16.54 -113.50
N SER A 300 6.56 -15.42 -112.92
CA SER A 300 6.28 -14.20 -113.69
C SER A 300 7.53 -13.67 -114.38
N GLU A 301 8.68 -13.67 -113.70
CA GLU A 301 9.96 -13.28 -114.26
C GLU A 301 10.40 -14.22 -115.38
N GLU A 302 10.23 -15.54 -115.21
CA GLU A 302 10.52 -16.54 -116.24
C GLU A 302 9.66 -16.34 -117.50
N ILE A 303 8.34 -16.18 -117.34
CA ILE A 303 7.42 -15.92 -118.46
C ILE A 303 7.76 -14.59 -119.15
N THR A 304 8.07 -13.54 -118.37
CA THR A 304 8.42 -12.23 -118.93
C THR A 304 9.71 -12.32 -119.73
N ALA A 305 10.74 -13.01 -119.21
CA ALA A 305 11.98 -13.23 -119.93
C ALA A 305 11.78 -14.02 -121.23
N ALA A 306 10.97 -15.08 -121.21
CA ALA A 306 10.61 -15.84 -122.41
C ALA A 306 9.85 -14.99 -123.43
N PHE A 307 8.87 -14.19 -122.99
CA PHE A 307 8.12 -13.28 -123.85
C PHE A 307 9.01 -12.21 -124.48
N GLU A 308 9.94 -11.63 -123.72
CA GLU A 308 10.90 -10.67 -124.25
C GLU A 308 11.83 -11.29 -125.30
N GLU A 309 12.25 -12.54 -125.10
CA GLU A 309 13.05 -13.29 -126.07
C GLU A 309 12.25 -13.62 -127.34
N GLU A 310 11.03 -14.15 -127.22
CA GLU A 310 10.13 -14.40 -128.35
C GLU A 310 9.83 -13.11 -129.12
N LYS A 311 9.65 -11.98 -128.42
CA LYS A 311 9.43 -10.67 -129.03
C LYS A 311 10.66 -10.22 -129.83
N LYS A 312 11.89 -10.44 -129.33
CA LYS A 312 13.11 -10.16 -130.09
C LYS A 312 13.20 -11.02 -131.35
N GLN A 313 12.95 -12.32 -131.23
CA GLN A 313 12.94 -13.24 -132.37
C GLN A 313 11.89 -12.84 -133.42
N LEU A 314 10.70 -12.41 -132.97
CA LEU A 314 9.66 -11.90 -133.87
C LEU A 314 10.12 -10.63 -134.60
N THR A 315 10.78 -9.70 -133.91
CA THR A 315 11.31 -8.48 -134.55
C THR A 315 12.40 -8.81 -135.58
N GLU A 316 13.33 -9.71 -135.26
CA GLU A 316 14.37 -10.15 -136.20
C GLU A 316 13.79 -10.86 -137.43
N LEU A 317 12.78 -11.70 -137.22
CA LEU A 317 12.09 -12.40 -138.30
C LEU A 317 11.30 -11.44 -139.19
N GLN A 318 10.62 -10.45 -138.59
CA GLN A 318 9.91 -9.40 -139.33
C GLN A 318 10.88 -8.58 -140.18
N GLU A 319 12.03 -8.17 -139.64
CA GLU A 319 13.08 -7.48 -140.41
C GLU A 319 13.57 -8.33 -141.60
N CYS A 320 13.74 -9.63 -141.41
CA CYS A 320 14.10 -10.54 -142.50
C CYS A 320 12.99 -10.67 -143.56
N PHE A 321 11.72 -10.75 -143.13
CA PHE A 321 10.58 -10.77 -144.04
C PHE A 321 10.48 -9.48 -144.85
N ASP A 322 10.61 -8.32 -144.21
CA ASP A 322 10.55 -7.02 -144.88
C ASP A 322 11.66 -6.91 -145.95
N LEU A 323 12.89 -7.34 -145.63
CA LEU A 323 14.01 -7.40 -146.59
C LEU A 323 13.77 -8.39 -147.73
N GLN A 324 13.11 -9.52 -147.46
CA GLN A 324 12.77 -10.51 -148.47
C GLN A 324 11.64 -10.03 -149.39
N GLU A 325 10.65 -9.33 -148.83
CA GLU A 325 9.55 -8.71 -149.57
C GLU A 325 10.07 -7.65 -150.53
N GLU A 326 10.98 -6.76 -150.09
CA GLU A 326 11.64 -5.78 -150.96
C GLU A 326 12.36 -6.45 -152.14
N LYS A 327 13.11 -7.53 -151.89
CA LYS A 327 13.78 -8.31 -152.95
C LYS A 327 12.78 -8.99 -153.88
N TYR A 328 11.69 -9.53 -153.35
CA TYR A 328 10.64 -10.17 -154.13
C TYR A 328 9.94 -9.18 -155.05
N GLU A 329 9.58 -7.99 -154.53
CA GLU A 329 9.00 -6.91 -155.33
C GLU A 329 9.93 -6.48 -156.47
N LEU A 330 11.23 -6.32 -156.19
CA LEU A 330 12.23 -6.02 -157.22
C LEU A 330 12.29 -7.10 -158.31
N LEU A 331 12.37 -8.37 -157.93
CA LEU A 331 12.40 -9.49 -158.90
C LEU A 331 11.10 -9.59 -159.71
N MET A 332 9.95 -9.35 -159.07
CA MET A 332 8.65 -9.36 -159.75
C MET A 332 8.54 -8.19 -160.73
N TYR A 333 9.03 -7.01 -160.37
CA TYR A 333 9.13 -5.86 -161.26
C TYR A 333 10.06 -6.12 -162.45
N GLU A 334 11.24 -6.71 -162.21
CA GLU A 334 12.17 -7.13 -163.28
C GLU A 334 11.54 -8.18 -164.20
N LYS A 335 10.85 -9.17 -163.63
CA LYS A 335 10.12 -10.19 -164.40
C LYS A 335 9.03 -9.55 -165.25
N GLU A 336 8.23 -8.66 -164.69
CA GLU A 336 7.18 -7.94 -165.42
C GLU A 336 7.78 -7.14 -166.58
N LYS A 337 8.87 -6.40 -166.36
CA LYS A 337 9.59 -5.68 -167.43
C LYS A 337 10.12 -6.61 -168.51
N TYR A 338 10.68 -7.76 -168.14
CA TYR A 338 11.15 -8.74 -169.11
C TYR A 338 9.99 -9.32 -169.93
N GLU A 339 8.89 -9.69 -169.29
CA GLU A 339 7.70 -10.21 -169.98
C GLU A 339 7.08 -9.15 -170.91
N GLN A 340 7.03 -7.88 -170.48
CA GLN A 340 6.64 -6.75 -171.32
C GLN A 340 7.57 -6.61 -172.53
N SER A 341 8.89 -6.61 -172.33
CA SER A 341 9.89 -6.54 -173.40
C SER A 341 9.78 -7.71 -174.40
N VAL A 342 9.58 -8.93 -173.92
CA VAL A 342 9.36 -10.11 -174.77
C VAL A 342 8.06 -9.97 -175.57
N TRP A 343 6.99 -9.48 -174.94
CA TRP A 343 5.70 -9.27 -175.60
C TRP A 343 5.76 -8.15 -176.64
N GLU A 344 6.40 -7.03 -176.32
CA GLU A 344 6.71 -5.93 -177.25
C GLU A 344 7.57 -6.41 -178.42
N GLY A 345 8.60 -7.22 -178.16
CA GLY A 345 9.43 -7.84 -179.20
C GLY A 345 8.62 -8.75 -180.13
N LYS A 346 7.71 -9.58 -179.58
CA LYS A 346 6.77 -10.40 -180.37
C LYS A 346 5.82 -9.52 -181.18
N LEU A 347 5.27 -8.46 -180.58
CA LEU A 347 4.37 -7.52 -181.24
C LEU A 347 5.08 -6.78 -182.39
N TYR A 348 6.30 -6.31 -182.16
CA TYR A 348 7.15 -5.67 -183.17
C TYR A 348 7.46 -6.63 -184.32
N ALA A 349 7.77 -7.90 -184.04
CA ALA A 349 7.97 -8.92 -185.08
C ALA A 349 6.70 -9.14 -185.92
N ILE A 350 5.51 -9.14 -185.29
CA ILE A 350 4.23 -9.20 -186.00
C ILE A 350 4.02 -7.95 -186.86
N GLN A 351 4.29 -6.76 -186.33
CA GLN A 351 4.20 -5.49 -187.07
C GLN A 351 5.13 -5.49 -188.30
N CYS A 352 6.39 -5.91 -188.12
CA CYS A 352 7.36 -6.09 -189.20
C CYS A 352 6.86 -7.07 -190.27
N LYS A 353 6.25 -8.20 -189.88
CA LYS A 353 5.65 -9.17 -190.82
C LYS A 353 4.44 -8.59 -191.57
N ILE A 354 3.62 -7.76 -190.92
CA ILE A 354 2.49 -7.06 -191.56
C ILE A 354 3.01 -6.01 -192.53
N ALA A 355 4.01 -5.22 -192.14
CA ALA A 355 4.67 -4.24 -192.99
C ALA A 355 5.30 -4.90 -194.22
N ALA A 356 6.04 -6.00 -194.02
CA ALA A 356 6.62 -6.80 -195.10
C ALA A 356 5.53 -7.34 -196.05
N ARG A 357 4.41 -7.85 -195.53
CA ARG A 357 3.26 -8.25 -196.37
C ARG A 357 2.65 -7.09 -197.15
N LYS A 358 2.51 -5.91 -196.55
CA LYS A 358 2.03 -4.70 -197.25
C LYS A 358 3.00 -4.30 -198.37
N ILE A 359 4.30 -4.23 -198.09
CA ILE A 359 5.34 -3.93 -199.08
C ILE A 359 5.29 -4.96 -200.22
N GLN A 360 5.25 -6.26 -199.91
CA GLN A 360 5.14 -7.33 -200.90
C GLN A 360 3.87 -7.22 -201.74
N ARG A 361 2.72 -6.87 -201.14
CA ARG A 361 1.45 -6.66 -201.85
C ARG A 361 1.52 -5.48 -202.81
N PHE A 362 2.04 -4.34 -202.35
CA PHE A 362 2.25 -3.17 -203.21
C PHE A 362 3.24 -3.47 -204.33
N PHE A 363 4.34 -4.18 -204.04
CA PHE A 363 5.33 -4.56 -205.05
C PHE A 363 4.77 -5.55 -206.09
N ARG A 364 3.96 -6.52 -205.66
CA ARG A 364 3.22 -7.42 -206.58
C ARG A 364 2.19 -6.67 -207.41
N SER A 365 1.49 -5.69 -206.83
CA SER A 365 0.56 -4.81 -207.55
C SER A 365 1.30 -3.96 -208.60
N TYR A 366 2.45 -3.40 -208.25
CA TYR A 366 3.31 -2.65 -209.18
C TYR A 366 3.80 -3.52 -210.36
N LEU A 367 4.23 -4.75 -210.08
CA LEU A 367 4.61 -5.74 -211.11
C LEU A 367 3.44 -6.16 -212.01
N ALA A 368 2.22 -6.27 -211.48
CA ALA A 368 1.02 -6.55 -212.27
C ALA A 368 0.64 -5.38 -213.19
N LEU A 369 0.80 -4.14 -212.71
CA LEU A 369 0.59 -2.92 -213.50
C LEU A 369 1.68 -2.71 -214.58
N SER A 370 2.93 -3.12 -214.34
CA SER A 370 4.00 -2.97 -215.33
C SER A 370 3.96 -4.02 -216.46
N ARG A 371 3.37 -5.22 -216.20
CA ARG A 371 3.20 -6.28 -217.22
C ARG A 371 1.97 -6.10 -218.13
N ALA A 372 1.04 -5.19 -217.81
CA ALA A 372 -0.17 -4.95 -218.60
C ALA A 372 -0.02 -3.92 -219.74
N LYS A 373 1.17 -3.31 -219.93
CA LYS A 373 1.43 -2.34 -221.00
C LYS A 373 2.54 -2.82 -221.95
N GLY A 374 2.17 -3.59 -222.97
CA GLY A 374 2.95 -3.66 -224.22
C GLY A 374 3.03 -5.02 -224.92
N LYS A 375 2.13 -5.26 -225.90
CA LYS A 375 2.44 -5.77 -227.27
C LYS A 375 1.19 -6.03 -228.15
N LYS A 376 1.00 -5.19 -229.19
CA LYS A 376 0.38 -5.43 -230.54
C LYS A 376 0.88 -4.30 -231.46
N GLY A 377 1.30 -4.46 -232.72
CA GLY A 377 1.54 -5.58 -233.65
C GLY A 377 2.79 -5.25 -234.52
N LYS A 378 3.19 -5.95 -235.60
CA LYS A 378 2.47 -6.57 -236.74
C LYS A 378 3.38 -7.61 -237.46
N GLY A 379 2.76 -8.61 -238.12
CA GLY A 379 3.33 -9.42 -239.23
C GLY A 379 3.00 -10.92 -239.16
N LYS A 380 1.81 -11.37 -239.59
CA LYS A 380 1.44 -12.03 -240.89
C LYS A 380 1.95 -13.48 -241.11
N GLY A 381 1.01 -14.44 -241.20
CA GLY A 381 1.26 -15.75 -241.87
C GLY A 381 0.28 -16.90 -241.53
N LYS A 382 -0.59 -17.23 -242.50
CA LYS A 382 -1.64 -18.30 -242.58
C LYS A 382 -1.28 -19.73 -242.10
N GLY A 383 -2.33 -20.44 -241.59
CA GLY A 383 -2.53 -21.90 -241.71
C GLY A 383 -3.45 -22.48 -240.62
N LYS A 384 -4.78 -22.67 -240.86
CA LYS A 384 -5.49 -23.97 -241.03
C LYS A 384 -5.12 -25.03 -239.97
N LYS A 385 -6.02 -25.74 -239.26
CA LYS A 385 -7.47 -26.04 -239.38
C LYS A 385 -7.85 -26.86 -238.12
N LYS A 386 -9.14 -26.84 -237.74
CA LYS A 386 -9.97 -27.91 -237.08
C LYS A 386 -9.27 -28.87 -236.11
N LYS A 387 -9.78 -29.13 -234.91
CA LYS A 387 -11.17 -29.47 -234.54
C LYS A 387 -11.24 -29.41 -233.01
#